data_AF-A0A931ZB05-F1
#
_entry.id   AF-A0A931ZB05-F1
#
_cell.length_a   1.000
_cell.length_b   1.000
_cell.length_c   1.000
_cell.angle_alpha   90.00
_cell.angle_beta   90.00
_cell.angle_gamma   90.00
#
_symmetry.space_group_name_H-M   'P 1'
#
loop_
_entity.id
_entity.type
_entity.pdbx_description
1 polymer ?
#
loop_
_entity_poly.entity_id
_entity_poly.type
_entity_poly.pdbx_seq_one_letter_code
_entity_poly.pdbx_strand_id
1 'polypeptide(L)'
;MDYSFGVVYRTALDYSAPVALFGGLGNSAFLGITFDASNNSLWISGWSSSEVRNYSLTGTLLSSFTGPTSSLTCLALDPATGTLWMGSQGQQGVFWEYSRAGTQLQTVTLPALASQNTLGGEFAFAAVPEPATWLQLLGGLVLLGLAARRRR
;
A
#
# COMPACT_ATOMS: atom_id res chain seq x y z
N MET A 1 3.49 9.17 9.52
CA MET A 1 4.33 8.80 10.68
C MET A 1 5.26 9.98 10.96
N ASP A 2 5.43 10.40 12.20
CA ASP A 2 6.38 11.46 12.52
C ASP A 2 7.81 10.92 12.60
N TYR A 3 8.78 11.75 12.19
CA TYR A 3 10.19 11.37 12.09
C TYR A 3 10.89 11.22 13.45
N SER A 4 10.51 12.05 14.43
CA SER A 4 11.23 12.18 15.70
C SER A 4 10.96 11.04 16.67
N PHE A 5 9.73 10.53 16.68
CA PHE A 5 9.25 9.53 17.65
C PHE A 5 8.69 8.27 16.98
N GLY A 6 8.48 8.29 15.66
CA GLY A 6 7.90 7.17 14.93
C GLY A 6 6.43 6.94 15.30
N VAL A 7 5.68 7.98 15.69
CA VAL A 7 4.24 7.87 15.92
C VAL A 7 3.52 7.86 14.58
N VAL A 8 2.68 6.85 14.42
CA VAL A 8 1.80 6.69 13.27
C VAL A 8 0.49 7.40 13.56
N TYR A 9 0.06 8.25 12.64
CA TYR A 9 -1.18 8.99 12.75
C TYR A 9 -2.13 8.59 11.64
N ARG A 10 -3.43 8.62 11.95
CA ARG A 10 -4.52 8.66 10.99
C ARG A 10 -5.13 10.04 11.02
N THR A 11 -5.50 10.58 9.87
CA THR A 11 -6.24 11.84 9.75
C THR A 11 -7.55 11.61 9.02
N ALA A 12 -8.43 12.61 9.02
CA ALA A 12 -9.44 12.72 7.98
C ALA A 12 -8.79 12.95 6.60
N LEU A 13 -9.56 12.80 5.52
CA LEU A 13 -9.07 12.93 4.14
C LEU A 13 -8.56 14.34 3.81
N ASP A 14 -9.03 15.35 4.52
CA ASP A 14 -8.57 16.74 4.46
C ASP A 14 -7.39 17.02 5.41
N TYR A 15 -6.77 15.97 5.95
CA TYR A 15 -5.71 16.01 6.95
C TYR A 15 -6.11 16.62 8.31
N SER A 16 -7.40 16.90 8.53
CA SER A 16 -7.89 17.33 9.85
C SER A 16 -7.99 16.15 10.83
N ALA A 17 -8.29 16.47 12.09
CA ALA A 17 -8.53 15.50 13.17
C ALA A 17 -7.47 14.38 13.28
N PRO A 18 -6.18 14.71 13.49
CA PRO A 18 -5.13 13.71 13.63
C PRO A 18 -5.37 12.86 14.90
N VAL A 19 -5.33 11.54 14.73
CA VAL A 19 -5.41 10.54 15.79
C VAL A 19 -4.14 9.71 15.76
N ALA A 20 -3.39 9.70 16.86
CA ALA A 20 -2.27 8.77 17.02
C ALA A 20 -2.81 7.34 17.11
N LEU A 21 -2.31 6.45 16.25
CA LEU A 21 -2.65 5.03 16.24
C LEU A 21 -1.76 4.26 17.20
N PHE A 22 -0.45 4.40 17.02
CA PHE A 22 0.59 3.82 17.87
C PHE A 22 1.92 4.55 17.64
N GLY A 23 2.90 4.32 18.51
CA GLY A 23 4.23 4.92 18.40
C GLY A 23 5.29 4.09 19.09
N GLY A 24 6.45 4.70 19.36
CA GLY A 24 7.58 4.01 19.98
C GLY A 24 8.34 3.09 19.01
N LEU A 25 8.22 3.33 17.70
CA LEU A 25 8.98 2.59 16.69
C LEU A 25 10.48 2.94 16.69
N GLY A 26 10.87 4.00 17.41
CA GLY A 26 12.24 4.48 17.52
C GLY A 26 12.52 5.66 16.59
N ASN A 27 13.35 6.60 17.06
CA ASN A 27 13.71 7.80 16.30
C ASN A 27 14.46 7.41 15.01
N SER A 28 14.03 7.98 13.88
CA SER A 28 14.68 7.78 12.57
C SER A 28 14.81 6.31 12.15
N ALA A 29 14.03 5.38 12.74
CA ALA A 29 14.20 3.96 12.48
C ALA A 29 13.46 3.49 11.22
N PHE A 30 12.41 4.19 10.83
CA PHE A 30 11.48 3.82 9.77
C PHE A 30 11.13 5.02 8.90
N LEU A 31 10.77 4.78 7.64
CA LEU A 31 10.36 5.85 6.72
C LEU A 31 9.18 5.48 5.83
N GLY A 32 9.27 4.39 5.08
CA GLY A 32 8.19 3.95 4.19
C GLY A 32 7.02 3.35 4.96
N ILE A 33 5.79 3.62 4.52
CA ILE A 33 4.55 3.11 5.11
C ILE A 33 3.51 2.84 4.03
N THR A 34 2.76 1.75 4.15
CA THR A 34 1.60 1.46 3.29
C THR A 34 0.53 0.70 4.06
N PHE A 35 -0.73 0.81 3.62
CA PHE A 35 -1.88 0.19 4.28
C PHE A 35 -2.32 -1.08 3.56
N ASP A 36 -2.49 -2.17 4.32
CA ASP A 36 -3.07 -3.42 3.84
C ASP A 36 -4.55 -3.47 4.24
N ALA A 37 -5.41 -3.18 3.27
CA ALA A 37 -6.86 -3.19 3.46
C ALA A 37 -7.43 -4.61 3.62
N SER A 38 -6.68 -5.67 3.30
CA SER A 38 -7.17 -7.05 3.40
C SER A 38 -7.30 -7.53 4.84
N ASN A 39 -6.56 -6.93 5.76
CA ASN A 39 -6.52 -7.30 7.18
C ASN A 39 -6.41 -6.10 8.15
N ASN A 40 -6.59 -4.88 7.65
CA ASN A 40 -6.46 -3.63 8.39
C ASN A 40 -5.12 -3.51 9.11
N SER A 41 -4.02 -3.69 8.39
CA SER A 41 -2.66 -3.57 8.92
C SER A 41 -1.83 -2.52 8.19
N LEU A 42 -0.69 -2.15 8.77
CA LEU A 42 0.26 -1.21 8.22
C LEU A 42 1.61 -1.88 8.04
N TRP A 43 2.11 -1.88 6.81
CA TRP A 43 3.49 -2.25 6.53
C TRP A 43 4.38 -1.03 6.64
N ILE A 44 5.53 -1.18 7.29
CA ILE A 44 6.49 -0.11 7.55
C ILE A 44 7.90 -0.61 7.24
N SER A 45 8.67 0.16 6.47
CA SER A 45 10.05 -0.18 6.09
C SER A 45 11.10 0.62 6.85
N GLY A 46 12.20 -0.06 7.19
CA GLY A 46 13.31 0.46 7.97
C GLY A 46 14.19 1.43 7.19
N TRP A 47 14.48 2.57 7.81
CA TRP A 47 15.50 3.51 7.34
C TRP A 47 16.88 3.14 7.87
N SER A 48 17.03 3.04 9.20
CA SER A 48 18.32 2.68 9.81
C SER A 48 18.54 1.16 9.92
N SER A 49 17.56 0.38 9.49
CA SER A 49 17.60 -1.10 9.43
C SER A 49 17.10 -1.58 8.08
N SER A 50 17.31 -2.85 7.76
CA SER A 50 16.71 -3.52 6.60
C SER A 50 15.37 -4.19 6.93
N GLU A 51 14.78 -3.91 8.10
CA GLU A 51 13.56 -4.60 8.50
C GLU A 51 12.32 -4.02 7.81
N VAL A 52 11.40 -4.92 7.46
CA VAL A 52 10.06 -4.58 6.98
C VAL A 52 9.07 -5.24 7.91
N ARG A 53 8.22 -4.43 8.53
CA ARG A 53 7.37 -4.83 9.66
C ARG A 53 5.91 -4.59 9.34
N ASN A 54 5.05 -5.52 9.74
CA ASN A 54 3.61 -5.42 9.64
C ASN A 54 3.01 -5.19 11.03
N TYR A 55 2.26 -4.12 11.20
CA TYR A 55 1.62 -3.76 12.46
C TYR A 55 0.11 -3.74 12.33
N SER A 56 -0.60 -4.20 13.34
CA SER A 56 -2.01 -3.84 13.53
C SER A 56 -2.17 -2.34 13.75
N LEU A 57 -3.38 -1.80 13.57
CA LEU A 57 -3.66 -0.38 13.84
C LEU A 57 -3.52 0.02 15.31
N THR A 58 -3.39 -0.94 16.23
CA THR A 58 -3.11 -0.70 17.66
C THR A 58 -1.62 -0.88 18.00
N GLY A 59 -0.76 -1.11 17.01
CA GLY A 59 0.69 -1.19 17.19
C GLY A 59 1.26 -2.56 17.55
N THR A 60 0.45 -3.62 17.57
CA THR A 60 0.97 -5.00 17.71
C THR A 60 1.72 -5.40 16.44
N LEU A 61 2.97 -5.84 16.57
CA LEU A 61 3.74 -6.44 15.48
C LEU A 61 3.14 -7.79 15.10
N LEU A 62 2.64 -7.91 13.87
CA LEU A 62 2.00 -9.11 13.34
C LEU A 62 3.01 -10.02 12.64
N SER A 63 3.94 -9.43 11.89
CA SER A 63 5.00 -10.14 11.17
C SER A 63 6.13 -9.19 10.81
N SER A 64 7.29 -9.74 10.48
CA SER A 64 8.41 -8.99 9.93
C SER A 64 9.30 -9.86 9.07
N PHE A 65 10.06 -9.24 8.18
CA PHE A 65 11.14 -9.88 7.44
C PHE A 65 12.29 -8.91 7.19
N THR A 66 13.42 -9.44 6.75
CA THR A 66 14.58 -8.65 6.32
C THR A 66 14.49 -8.38 4.82
N GLY A 67 14.41 -7.11 4.46
CA GLY A 67 14.43 -6.63 3.08
C GLY A 67 15.82 -6.61 2.46
N PRO A 68 15.95 -6.03 1.26
CA PRO A 68 17.16 -6.15 0.44
C PRO A 68 18.34 -5.32 0.96
N THR A 69 18.07 -4.23 1.67
CA THR A 69 19.07 -3.27 2.14
C THR A 69 18.48 -2.39 3.25
N SER A 70 19.33 -1.61 3.93
CA SER A 70 18.89 -0.50 4.76
C SER A 70 18.53 0.73 3.93
N SER A 71 18.15 1.83 4.59
CA SER A 71 17.75 3.08 3.96
C SER A 71 16.57 2.91 3.01
N LEU A 72 15.62 2.01 3.34
CA LEU A 72 14.40 1.86 2.57
C LEU A 72 13.54 3.12 2.75
N THR A 73 13.23 3.79 1.65
CA THR A 73 12.61 5.11 1.67
C THR A 73 11.18 5.14 1.19
N CYS A 74 10.80 4.18 0.35
CA CYS A 74 9.42 4.00 -0.07
C CYS A 74 8.99 2.55 0.13
N LEU A 75 7.69 2.37 0.33
CA LEU A 75 7.05 1.08 0.48
C LEU A 75 5.63 1.19 -0.08
N ALA A 76 5.26 0.29 -0.98
CA ALA A 76 3.95 0.23 -1.60
C ALA A 76 3.44 -1.22 -1.58
N LEU A 77 2.16 -1.42 -1.27
CA LEU A 77 1.49 -2.69 -1.45
C LEU A 77 0.81 -2.68 -2.82
N ASP A 78 1.14 -3.64 -3.69
CA ASP A 78 0.43 -3.84 -4.94
C ASP A 78 -0.92 -4.53 -4.65
N PRO A 79 -2.07 -3.87 -4.88
CA PRO A 79 -3.37 -4.46 -4.61
C PRO A 79 -3.72 -5.60 -5.59
N ALA A 80 -3.09 -5.66 -6.77
CA ALA A 80 -3.37 -6.70 -7.76
C ALA A 80 -2.73 -8.05 -7.40
N THR A 81 -1.53 -8.02 -6.82
CA THR A 81 -0.73 -9.22 -6.52
C THR A 81 -0.58 -9.49 -5.03
N GLY A 82 -0.81 -8.50 -4.18
CA GLY A 82 -0.61 -8.58 -2.74
C GLY A 82 0.87 -8.66 -2.34
N THR A 83 1.77 -8.14 -3.18
CA THR A 83 3.22 -8.06 -2.94
C THR A 83 3.65 -6.65 -2.52
N LEU A 84 4.81 -6.55 -1.87
CA LEU A 84 5.38 -5.30 -1.39
C LEU A 84 6.48 -4.85 -2.34
N TRP A 85 6.40 -3.60 -2.77
CA TRP A 85 7.43 -2.93 -3.55
C TRP A 85 8.14 -1.88 -2.72
N MET A 86 9.46 -1.85 -2.80
CA MET A 86 10.30 -0.94 -2.01
C MET A 86 11.47 -0.40 -2.81
N GLY A 87 11.92 0.80 -2.46
CA GLY A 87 13.11 1.46 -2.99
C GLY A 87 13.97 2.00 -1.84
N SER A 88 15.23 2.36 -2.15
CA SER A 88 16.20 2.80 -1.15
C SER A 88 16.94 4.06 -1.59
N GLN A 89 17.28 4.94 -0.63
CA GLN A 89 18.20 6.04 -0.89
C GLN A 89 19.63 5.54 -1.17
N GLY A 90 20.00 4.38 -0.62
CA GLY A 90 21.32 3.78 -0.82
C GLY A 90 21.52 3.22 -2.23
N GLN A 91 20.44 2.90 -2.95
CA GLN A 91 20.47 2.35 -4.30
C GLN A 91 19.33 2.95 -5.13
N GLN A 92 19.50 4.21 -5.52
CA GLN A 92 18.49 4.98 -6.23
C GLN A 92 18.16 4.37 -7.61
N GLY A 93 16.88 4.43 -7.99
CA GLY A 93 16.38 3.85 -9.23
C GLY A 93 16.28 2.32 -9.22
N VAL A 94 16.61 1.64 -8.12
CA VAL A 94 16.40 0.20 -7.97
C VAL A 94 15.22 -0.04 -7.04
N PHE A 95 14.33 -0.93 -7.48
CA PHE A 95 13.13 -1.32 -6.75
C PHE A 95 13.09 -2.83 -6.62
N TRP A 96 12.63 -3.32 -5.49
CA TRP A 96 12.50 -4.74 -5.22
C TRP A 96 11.06 -5.09 -4.87
N GLU A 97 10.61 -6.20 -5.42
CA GLU A 97 9.35 -6.82 -5.08
C GLU A 97 9.57 -7.97 -4.11
N TYR A 98 8.78 -8.00 -3.05
CA TYR A 98 8.81 -9.00 -2.00
C TYR A 98 7.41 -9.55 -1.75
N SER A 99 7.31 -10.85 -1.46
CA SER A 99 6.11 -11.40 -0.85
C SER A 99 5.94 -10.83 0.57
N ARG A 100 4.71 -10.84 1.10
CA ARG A 100 4.44 -10.46 2.50
C ARG A 100 5.13 -11.39 3.52
N ALA A 101 5.61 -12.55 3.09
CA ALA A 101 6.40 -13.46 3.92
C ALA A 101 7.92 -13.21 3.83
N GLY A 102 8.37 -12.23 3.03
CA GLY A 102 9.77 -11.84 2.93
C GLY A 102 10.59 -12.55 1.86
N THR A 103 9.95 -13.22 0.91
CA THR A 103 10.64 -13.79 -0.26
C THR A 103 10.79 -12.72 -1.34
N GLN A 104 12.00 -12.41 -1.76
CA GLN A 104 12.22 -11.54 -2.93
C GLN A 104 11.72 -12.23 -4.20
N LEU A 105 10.89 -11.54 -4.96
CA LEU A 105 10.28 -12.05 -6.19
C LEU A 105 10.95 -11.46 -7.42
N GLN A 106 11.25 -10.16 -7.38
CA GLN A 106 11.81 -9.45 -8.53
C GLN A 106 12.65 -8.24 -8.10
N THR A 107 13.55 -7.82 -8.99
CA THR A 107 14.24 -6.53 -8.94
C THR A 107 14.01 -5.80 -10.26
N VAL A 108 13.70 -4.50 -10.19
CA VAL A 108 13.56 -3.63 -11.36
C VAL A 108 14.48 -2.43 -11.20
N THR A 109 15.22 -2.11 -12.25
CA THR A 109 15.98 -0.86 -12.34
C THR A 109 15.25 0.09 -13.28
N LEU A 110 14.97 1.30 -12.79
CA LEU A 110 14.39 2.41 -13.53
C LEU A 110 15.46 3.49 -13.71
N PRO A 111 16.18 3.53 -14.85
CA PRO A 111 17.29 4.46 -15.07
C PRO A 111 16.90 5.93 -14.92
N ALA A 112 15.65 6.28 -15.25
CA ALA A 112 15.11 7.64 -15.09
C ALA A 112 15.09 8.10 -13.62
N LEU A 113 15.18 7.18 -12.65
CA LEU A 113 15.15 7.45 -11.22
C LEU A 113 16.51 7.17 -10.54
N ALA A 114 17.57 6.89 -11.29
CA ALA A 114 18.88 6.51 -10.75
C ALA A 114 19.59 7.59 -9.91
N SER A 115 19.05 8.82 -9.89
CA SER A 115 19.56 9.93 -9.07
C SER A 115 18.44 10.62 -8.28
N GLN A 116 17.36 9.89 -8.03
CA GLN A 116 16.19 10.38 -7.31
C GLN A 116 16.00 9.61 -6.00
N ASN A 117 15.77 10.35 -4.92
CA ASN A 117 15.40 9.77 -3.63
C ASN A 117 13.88 9.59 -3.57
N THR A 118 13.42 8.34 -3.57
CA THR A 118 11.99 8.01 -3.55
C THR A 118 11.47 7.92 -2.10
N LEU A 119 10.92 9.03 -1.60
CA LEU A 119 10.43 9.15 -0.22
C LEU A 119 9.00 8.59 0.01
N GLY A 120 8.36 8.10 -1.05
CA GLY A 120 7.02 7.55 -1.01
C GLY A 120 6.71 6.75 -2.28
N GLY A 121 5.69 5.92 -2.21
CA GLY A 121 5.22 5.13 -3.34
C GLY A 121 3.87 4.51 -3.02
N GLU A 122 2.98 4.50 -4.00
CA GLU A 122 1.66 3.88 -3.93
C GLU A 122 1.28 3.37 -5.31
N PHE A 123 0.55 2.26 -5.35
CA PHE A 123 -0.08 1.83 -6.58
C PHE A 123 -1.39 2.59 -6.75
N ALA A 124 -1.67 3.02 -7.98
CA ALA A 124 -2.98 3.55 -8.30
C ALA A 124 -4.02 2.47 -8.02
N PHE A 125 -5.02 2.79 -7.21
CA PHE A 125 -6.23 1.99 -7.17
C PHE A 125 -6.87 2.09 -8.54
N ALA A 126 -6.74 1.04 -9.36
CA ALA A 126 -7.55 0.95 -10.54
C ALA A 126 -9.01 0.96 -10.08
N ALA A 127 -9.78 1.98 -10.48
CA ALA A 127 -11.22 1.90 -10.38
C ALA A 127 -11.62 0.65 -11.16
N VAL A 128 -12.08 -0.38 -10.46
CA VAL A 128 -12.62 -1.58 -11.09
C VAL A 128 -13.70 -1.08 -12.05
N PRO A 129 -13.53 -1.22 -13.39
CA PRO A 129 -14.60 -0.86 -14.31
C PRO A 129 -15.82 -1.66 -13.89
N GLU A 130 -16.95 -1.01 -13.59
CA GLU A 130 -18.12 -1.71 -13.07
C GLU A 130 -18.46 -2.89 -13.99
N PRO A 131 -18.30 -4.15 -13.53
CA PRO A 131 -18.41 -5.30 -14.41
C PRO A 131 -19.88 -5.53 -14.73
N ALA A 132 -20.28 -5.33 -15.99
CA ALA A 132 -21.57 -5.73 -16.55
C ALA A 132 -22.85 -5.22 -15.85
N THR A 133 -22.79 -4.43 -14.77
CA THR A 133 -23.96 -3.93 -14.03
C THR A 133 -24.89 -3.15 -14.96
N TRP A 134 -24.33 -2.35 -15.86
CA TRP A 134 -25.10 -1.62 -16.88
C TRP A 134 -25.75 -2.53 -17.91
N LEU A 135 -25.08 -3.60 -18.33
CA LEU A 135 -25.65 -4.59 -19.26
C LEU A 135 -26.77 -5.39 -18.59
N GLN A 136 -26.65 -5.73 -17.30
CA GLN A 136 -27.69 -6.42 -16.54
C GLN A 136 -28.87 -5.51 -16.21
N LEU A 137 -28.63 -4.24 -15.89
CA LEU A 137 -29.68 -3.25 -15.63
C LEU A 137 -30.46 -2.94 -16.91
N LEU A 138 -29.77 -2.68 -18.02
CA LEU A 138 -30.40 -2.42 -19.31
C LEU A 138 -31.09 -3.68 -19.86
N GLY A 139 -30.46 -4.85 -19.73
CA GLY A 139 -31.08 -6.13 -20.06
C GLY A 139 -32.35 -6.41 -19.24
N GLY A 140 -32.32 -6.14 -17.93
CA GLY A 140 -33.47 -6.27 -17.04
C GLY A 140 -34.62 -5.33 -17.39
N LEU A 141 -34.32 -4.07 -17.71
CA LEU A 141 -35.32 -3.07 -18.12
C LEU A 141 -35.97 -3.42 -19.47
N VAL A 142 -35.20 -3.94 -20.43
CA VAL A 142 -35.74 -4.42 -21.71
C VAL A 142 -36.69 -5.61 -21.51
N LEU A 143 -36.31 -6.58 -20.66
CA LEU A 143 -37.17 -7.73 -20.35
C LEU A 143 -38.46 -7.31 -19.64
N LEU A 144 -38.40 -6.35 -18.71
CA LEU A 144 -39.57 -5.80 -18.03
C LEU A 144 -40.49 -5.04 -18.99
N GLY A 145 -39.93 -4.25 -19.91
CA GLY A 145 -40.69 -3.54 -20.94
C GLY A 145 -41.42 -4.50 -21.90
N LEU A 146 -40.75 -5.57 -22.33
CA LEU A 146 -41.34 -6.62 -23.18
C LEU A 146 -42.44 -7.41 -22.44
N ALA A 147 -42.24 -7.72 -21.16
CA ALA A 147 -43.24 -8.39 -20.34
C ALA A 147 -44.49 -7.53 -20.07
N ALA A 148 -44.31 -6.22 -19.84
CA ALA A 148 -45.41 -5.29 -19.62
C ALA A 148 -46.28 -5.08 -20.88
N ARG A 149 -45.66 -5.13 -22.07
CA ARG A 149 -46.35 -4.95 -23.36
C ARG A 149 -47.19 -6.17 -23.78
N ARG A 150 -46.89 -7.36 -23.24
CA ARG A 150 -47.66 -8.60 -23.48
C ARG A 150 -48.90 -8.74 -22.59
N ARG A 151 -49.04 -7.91 -21.56
CA ARG A 151 -50.17 -7.93 -20.60
C ARG A 151 -51.22 -6.84 -20.86
N ARG A 152 -51.08 -6.09 -21.94
CA ARG A 152 -52.08 -5.16 -22.47
C ARG A 152 -52.61 -5.71 -23.78
#